data_AF-A0A820IP73-F1
#
_entry.id   AF-A0A820IP73-F1
#
_cell.length_a   1.000
_cell.length_b   1.000
_cell.length_c   1.000
_cell.angle_alpha   90.00
_cell.angle_beta   90.00
_cell.angle_gamma   90.00
#
_symmetry.space_group_name_H-M   'P 1'
#
loop_
_entity.id
_entity.type
_entity.pdbx_description
1 polymer ?
#
loop_
_entity_poly.entity_id
_entity_poly.type
_entity_poly.pdbx_seq_one_letter_code
_entity_poly.pdbx_strand_id
1 'polypeptide(L)'
;YGHVEAMTVCDNLGEHLVGNIYIKFRYEQDADRAVTDLNKRWFDRKPIYAELSPVTDFKEASCRQYEVGSCNRSGFCNFMHIKTISQDAKKRLRKQRPRSRSPSPPRKHRRH
;
A
#
# COMPACT_ATOMS: atom_id res chain seq x y z
N TYR A 1 4.27 5.01 11.92
CA TYR A 1 3.23 6.01 11.65
C TYR A 1 1.87 5.57 12.14
N GLY A 2 1.37 4.42 11.69
CA GLY A 2 0.12 3.84 12.16
C GLY A 2 -0.22 2.52 11.45
N HIS A 3 -1.47 2.08 11.53
CA HIS A 3 -1.88 0.79 10.94
C HIS A 3 -2.01 0.89 9.42
N VAL A 4 -1.16 0.17 8.69
CA VAL A 4 -1.20 0.07 7.22
C VAL A 4 -2.26 -0.93 6.79
N GLU A 5 -3.28 -0.47 6.08
CA GLU A 5 -4.31 -1.35 5.49
C GLU A 5 -3.82 -2.01 4.21
N ALA A 6 -3.20 -1.20 3.34
CA ALA A 6 -2.66 -1.67 2.06
C ALA A 6 -1.37 -0.91 1.72
N MET A 7 -0.48 -1.59 1.00
CA MET A 7 0.74 -1.01 0.45
C MET A 7 1.01 -1.64 -0.92
N THR A 8 1.33 -0.82 -1.91
CA THR A 8 1.63 -1.26 -3.28
C THR A 8 2.89 -0.57 -3.79
N VAL A 9 3.60 -1.25 -4.69
CA VAL A 9 4.77 -0.72 -5.41
C VAL A 9 4.46 -0.82 -6.90
N CYS A 10 4.68 0.26 -7.63
CA CYS A 10 4.45 0.35 -9.06
C CYS A 10 5.69 -0.11 -9.85
N ASP A 11 5.47 -1.01 -10.80
CA ASP A 11 6.43 -1.54 -11.78
C ASP A 11 6.18 -0.95 -13.18
N ASN A 12 5.55 0.23 -13.22
CA ASN A 12 5.30 0.98 -14.45
C ASN A 12 6.63 1.39 -15.10
N LEU A 13 6.63 1.54 -16.42
CA LEU A 13 7.78 2.08 -17.17
C LEU A 13 7.71 3.60 -17.36
N GLY A 14 6.51 4.19 -17.29
CA GLY A 14 6.29 5.63 -17.47
C GLY A 14 6.73 6.43 -16.26
N GLU A 15 7.34 7.60 -16.49
CA GLU A 15 7.93 8.47 -15.46
C GLU A 15 6.95 8.90 -14.36
N HIS A 16 5.66 8.97 -14.68
CA HIS A 16 4.60 9.39 -13.76
C HIS A 16 4.24 8.33 -12.71
N LEU A 17 4.60 7.06 -12.94
CA LEU A 17 4.26 5.94 -12.05
C LEU A 17 5.44 5.01 -11.72
N VAL A 18 6.54 5.09 -12.45
CA VAL A 18 7.70 4.21 -12.25
C VAL A 18 8.25 4.33 -10.83
N GLY A 19 8.26 3.21 -10.11
CA GLY A 19 8.79 3.15 -8.75
C GLY A 19 7.94 3.81 -7.67
N ASN A 20 6.74 4.33 -8.00
CA ASN A 20 5.85 4.91 -7.00
C ASN A 20 5.44 3.87 -5.95
N ILE A 21 5.33 4.33 -4.71
CA ILE A 21 4.89 3.51 -3.58
C ILE A 21 3.66 4.18 -2.96
N TYR A 22 2.56 3.44 -2.89
CA TYR A 22 1.33 3.90 -2.26
C TYR A 22 1.10 3.16 -0.95
N ILE A 23 0.77 3.90 0.11
CA ILE A 23 0.50 3.36 1.44
C ILE A 23 -0.84 3.91 1.89
N LYS A 24 -1.80 3.02 2.13
CA LYS A 24 -3.08 3.35 2.73
C LYS A 24 -3.03 3.04 4.21
N PHE A 25 -3.10 4.09 5.03
CA PHE A 25 -3.28 3.95 6.48
C PHE A 25 -4.76 3.84 6.83
N ARG A 26 -5.05 3.27 8.00
CA ARG A 26 -6.42 3.21 8.55
C ARG A 26 -6.97 4.59 8.93
N TYR A 27 -6.09 5.50 9.34
CA TYR A 27 -6.45 6.84 9.80
C TYR A 27 -5.67 7.90 9.01
N GLU A 28 -6.34 8.99 8.62
CA GLU A 28 -5.74 10.08 7.85
C GLU A 28 -4.60 10.77 8.62
N GLN A 29 -4.73 10.90 9.94
CA GLN A 29 -3.68 11.46 10.79
C GLN A 29 -2.38 10.64 10.75
N ASP A 30 -2.47 9.32 10.51
CA ASP A 30 -1.29 8.47 10.35
C ASP A 30 -0.57 8.78 9.02
N ALA A 31 -1.33 9.09 7.97
CA ALA A 31 -0.79 9.48 6.67
C ALA A 31 -0.11 10.84 6.73
N ASP A 32 -0.74 11.82 7.38
CA ASP A 32 -0.16 13.16 7.58
C ASP A 32 1.16 13.12 8.36
N ARG A 33 1.19 12.37 9.47
CA ARG A 33 2.44 12.12 10.22
C ARG A 33 3.49 11.42 9.37
N ALA A 34 3.10 10.45 8.54
CA ALA A 34 4.03 9.75 7.66
C ALA A 34 4.65 10.71 6.63
N VAL A 35 3.85 11.53 5.96
CA VAL A 35 4.33 12.52 4.98
C VAL A 35 5.31 13.50 5.64
N THR A 36 4.93 14.05 6.80
CA THR A 36 5.78 15.03 7.51
C THR A 36 7.12 14.45 7.93
N ASP A 37 7.15 13.21 8.42
CA ASP A 37 8.39 12.57 8.89
C ASP A 37 9.23 12.01 7.73
N LEU A 38 8.62 11.38 6.73
CA LEU A 38 9.33 10.77 5.61
C LEU A 38 10.09 11.80 4.77
N ASN A 39 9.53 13.00 4.58
CA ASN A 39 10.22 14.08 3.86
C ASN A 39 11.48 14.60 4.58
N LYS A 40 11.76 14.16 5.81
CA LYS A 40 12.99 14.46 6.56
C LYS A 40 14.01 13.33 6.52
N ARG A 41 13.72 12.25 5.78
CA ARG A 41 14.48 10.99 5.79
C ARG A 41 15.11 10.69 4.44
N TRP A 42 16.07 9.76 4.49
CA TRP A 42 16.81 9.27 3.34
C TRP A 42 16.63 7.76 3.19
N PHE A 43 16.64 7.28 1.96
CA PHE A 43 16.63 5.87 1.60
C PHE A 43 17.57 5.64 0.43
N ASP A 44 18.46 4.65 0.55
CA ASP A 44 19.47 4.33 -0.48
C ASP A 44 20.24 5.57 -0.98
N ARG A 45 20.72 6.40 -0.04
CA ARG A 45 21.47 7.64 -0.30
C ARG A 45 20.69 8.69 -1.12
N LYS A 46 19.37 8.57 -1.21
CA LYS A 46 18.48 9.56 -1.84
C LYS A 46 17.48 10.10 -0.81
N PRO A 47 17.09 11.38 -0.89
CA PRO A 47 16.01 11.90 -0.07
C PRO A 47 14.69 11.21 -0.44
N ILE A 48 13.82 11.01 0.55
CA ILE A 48 12.48 10.47 0.34
C ILE A 48 11.54 11.64 0.04
N TYR A 49 10.74 11.50 -1.01
CA TYR A 49 9.64 12.40 -1.33
C TYR A 49 8.31 11.72 -1.03
N ALA A 50 7.50 12.33 -0.17
CA ALA A 50 6.19 11.81 0.21
C ALA A 50 5.13 12.90 0.14
N GLU A 51 3.93 12.54 -0.33
CA GLU A 51 2.77 13.43 -0.40
C GLU A 51 1.49 12.66 -0.10
N LEU A 52 0.41 13.39 0.22
CA LEU A 52 -0.91 12.79 0.37
C LEU A 52 -1.52 12.54 -1.01
N SER A 53 -1.94 11.30 -1.26
CA SER A 53 -2.54 10.89 -2.52
C SER A 53 -4.06 10.85 -2.41
N PRO A 54 -4.81 11.33 -3.43
CA PRO A 54 -6.27 11.20 -3.47
C PRO A 54 -6.74 9.78 -3.79
N VAL A 55 -5.83 8.83 -4.07
CA VAL A 55 -6.18 7.45 -4.42
C VAL A 55 -6.72 6.72 -3.18
N THR A 56 -8.02 6.42 -3.19
CA THR A 56 -8.72 5.76 -2.07
C THR A 56 -8.87 4.24 -2.25
N ASP A 57 -8.94 3.76 -3.50
CA ASP A 57 -9.04 2.34 -3.85
C ASP A 57 -7.95 1.94 -4.86
N PHE A 58 -7.00 1.13 -4.40
CA PHE A 58 -5.93 0.64 -5.26
C PHE A 58 -6.42 -0.32 -6.33
N LYS A 59 -7.51 -1.06 -6.11
CA LYS A 59 -8.03 -2.00 -7.12
C LYS A 59 -8.54 -1.26 -8.35
N GLU A 60 -9.26 -0.17 -8.15
CA GLU A 60 -9.76 0.66 -9.25
C GLU A 60 -8.65 1.43 -9.95
N ALA A 61 -7.58 1.79 -9.22
CA ALA A 61 -6.39 2.41 -9.79
C ALA A 61 -5.45 1.41 -10.50
N SER A 62 -5.67 0.09 -10.35
CA SER A 62 -4.78 -0.95 -10.88
C SER A 62 -5.08 -1.34 -12.32
N CYS A 63 -4.03 -1.68 -13.07
CA CYS A 63 -4.16 -2.12 -14.44
C CYS A 63 -4.55 -3.61 -14.50
N ARG A 64 -5.85 -3.89 -14.73
CA ARG A 64 -6.35 -5.28 -14.86
C ARG A 64 -5.67 -6.07 -15.99
N GLN A 65 -5.27 -5.42 -17.08
CA GLN A 65 -4.52 -6.07 -18.16
C GLN A 65 -3.10 -6.47 -17.70
N TYR A 66 -2.46 -5.66 -16.86
CA TYR A 66 -1.14 -5.99 -16.32
C TYR A 66 -1.22 -7.18 -15.36
N GLU A 67 -2.27 -7.26 -14.54
CA GLU A 67 -2.51 -8.38 -13.62
C GLU A 67 -2.55 -9.74 -14.34
N VAL A 68 -3.08 -9.78 -15.57
CA VAL A 68 -3.14 -10.98 -16.40
C VAL A 68 -2.01 -11.08 -17.44
N GLY A 69 -1.02 -10.17 -17.39
CA GLY A 69 0.15 -10.20 -18.27
C GLY A 69 -0.10 -9.75 -19.71
N SER A 70 -1.18 -9.02 -20.00
CA SER A 70 -1.58 -8.60 -21.35
C SER A 70 -1.51 -7.09 -21.60
N CYS A 71 -1.02 -6.29 -20.65
CA CYS A 71 -0.87 -4.85 -20.86
C CYS A 71 0.27 -4.55 -21.85
N ASN A 72 -0.06 -3.92 -22.97
CA ASN A 72 0.87 -3.53 -24.04
C ASN A 72 1.11 -2.01 -24.13
N ARG A 73 0.55 -1.23 -23.19
CA ARG A 73 0.66 0.25 -23.19
C ARG A 73 2.05 0.75 -22.81
N SER A 74 2.93 -0.12 -22.29
CA SER A 74 4.32 0.22 -21.95
C SER A 74 4.39 1.47 -21.04
N GLY A 75 5.20 2.48 -21.42
CA GLY A 75 5.33 3.73 -20.67
C GLY A 75 4.08 4.63 -20.68
N PHE A 76 3.07 4.33 -21.50
CA PHE A 76 1.84 5.13 -21.65
C PHE A 76 0.68 4.61 -20.80
N CYS A 77 0.88 3.58 -19.96
CA CYS A 77 -0.18 3.11 -19.08
C CYS A 77 -0.38 4.08 -17.90
N ASN A 78 -1.62 4.56 -17.73
CA ASN A 78 -2.01 5.46 -16.63
C ASN A 78 -2.57 4.72 -15.40
N PHE A 79 -2.58 3.40 -15.43
CA PHE A 79 -3.01 2.56 -14.31
C PHE A 79 -1.80 1.92 -13.63
N MET A 80 -1.91 1.67 -12.33
CA MET A 80 -0.84 1.10 -11.52
C MET A 80 -0.53 -0.33 -11.97
N HIS A 81 0.72 -0.58 -12.36
CA HIS A 81 1.26 -1.92 -12.59
C HIS A 81 1.83 -2.43 -11.27
N ILE A 82 1.06 -3.20 -10.49
CA ILE A 82 1.48 -3.60 -9.15
C ILE A 82 2.57 -4.69 -9.22
N LYS A 83 3.72 -4.43 -8.59
CA LYS A 83 4.76 -5.43 -8.36
C LYS A 83 4.25 -6.53 -7.42
N THR A 84 4.24 -7.77 -7.89
CA THR A 84 3.89 -8.91 -7.04
C THR A 84 5.06 -9.25 -6.11
N ILE A 85 4.82 -9.19 -4.80
CA ILE A 85 5.79 -9.67 -3.81
C ILE A 85 5.74 -11.18 -3.67
N SER A 86 6.90 -11.81 -3.44
CA SER A 86 7.00 -13.25 -3.24
C SER A 86 6.16 -13.72 -2.05
N GLN A 87 5.71 -14.98 -2.09
CA GLN A 87 4.88 -15.54 -1.01
C GLN A 87 5.61 -15.55 0.33
N ASP A 88 6.93 -15.71 0.32
CA ASP A 88 7.73 -15.68 1.54
C ASP A 88 7.85 -14.27 2.12
N ALA A 89 8.00 -13.25 1.27
CA ALA A 89 7.93 -11.86 1.70
C ALA A 89 6.57 -11.55 2.34
N LYS A 90 5.46 -12.00 1.72
CA LYS A 90 4.10 -11.88 2.29
C LYS A 90 4.00 -12.54 3.67
N LYS A 91 4.52 -13.76 3.83
CA LYS A 91 4.51 -14.49 5.11
C LYS A 91 5.31 -13.76 6.18
N ARG A 92 6.50 -13.26 5.86
CA ARG A 92 7.34 -12.49 6.80
C ARG A 92 6.63 -11.22 7.28
N LEU A 93 6.02 -10.48 6.36
CA LEU A 93 5.27 -9.26 6.70
C LEU A 93 4.07 -9.58 7.60
N ARG A 94 3.33 -10.66 7.34
CA ARG A 94 2.21 -11.10 8.19
C ARG A 94 2.65 -11.49 9.61
N LYS A 95 3.83 -12.11 9.76
CA LYS A 95 4.38 -12.48 11.09
C LYS A 95 4.82 -11.26 11.90
N GLN A 96 5.29 -10.21 11.23
CA GLN A 96 5.77 -8.97 11.87
C GLN A 96 4.66 -8.01 12.26
N ARG A 97 3.45 -8.13 11.67
CA ARG A 97 2.31 -7.34 12.11
C ARG A 97 1.92 -7.79 13.53
N PRO A 98 1.93 -6.90 14.53
CA PRO A 98 1.39 -7.25 15.84
C PRO A 98 -0.04 -7.73 15.63
N ARG A 99 -0.37 -8.91 16.15
CA ARG A 99 -1.74 -9.42 16.16
C ARG A 99 -2.58 -8.40 16.92
N SER A 100 -3.32 -7.54 16.22
CA SER A 100 -4.38 -6.75 16.82
C SER A 100 -5.46 -7.72 17.29
N ARG A 101 -5.27 -8.28 18.48
CA ARG A 101 -6.31 -9.01 19.21
C ARG A 101 -7.28 -7.95 19.72
N SER A 102 -8.19 -7.49 18.86
CA SER A 102 -9.43 -6.92 19.38
C SER A 102 -10.13 -8.06 20.12
N PRO A 103 -10.40 -7.96 21.43
CA PRO A 103 -11.16 -8.99 22.13
C PRO A 103 -12.52 -9.12 21.42
N SER A 104 -12.87 -10.33 21.00
CA SER A 104 -14.23 -10.58 20.52
C SER A 104 -15.21 -10.25 21.65
N PRO A 105 -16.30 -9.50 21.38
CA PRO A 105 -17.31 -9.24 22.40
C PRO A 105 -17.83 -10.58 22.95
N PRO A 106 -17.98 -10.75 24.28
CA PRO A 106 -18.54 -11.97 24.82
C PRO A 106 -19.96 -12.19 24.28
N ARG A 107 -20.23 -13.40 23.76
CA ARG A 107 -21.57 -13.80 23.32
C ARG A 107 -22.53 -13.71 24.51
N LYS A 108 -23.44 -12.72 24.51
CA LYS A 108 -24.57 -12.70 25.44
C LYS A 108 -25.50 -13.85 25.08
N HIS A 109 -25.49 -14.91 25.88
CA HIS A 109 -26.54 -15.93 25.86
C HIS A 109 -27.86 -15.26 26.27
N ARG A 110 -28.75 -15.04 25.30
CA ARG A 110 -30.16 -14.70 25.56
C ARG A 110 -30.81 -15.96 26.13
N ARG A 111 -31.12 -15.95 27.43
CA ARG A 111 -32.11 -16.85 28.02
C ARG A 111 -33.48 -16.20 27.85
N HIS A 112 -34.36 -16.87 27.12
CA HIS A 112 -35.81 -16.80 27.28
C HIS A 112 -36.34 -18.21 27.06
#